data_AF-A0A1J4UNT4-F1
#
_entry.id   AF-A0A1J4UNT4-F1
#
_cell.length_a   1.000
_cell.length_b   1.000
_cell.length_c   1.000
_cell.angle_alpha   90.00
_cell.angle_beta   90.00
_cell.angle_gamma   90.00
#
_symmetry.space_group_name_H-M   'P 1'
#
loop_
_entity.id
_entity.type
_entity.pdbx_description
1 polymer ?
#
loop_
_entity_poly.entity_id
_entity_poly.type
_entity_poly.pdbx_seq_one_letter_code
_entity_poly.pdbx_strand_id
1 'polypeptide(L)'
;MDLLKNIVHWFTIFAILIFLFGCTSNENQTVPSPSVAPEFSPSTQQVTKNNTTQTTPNDDQFKTKERDGYVNRNEIGGEGLEVASAFKLHANVSQDGRFVTETSAVGAQLLVVIDKNGNARATAVSLPDDPQPLVFDAASTAKASLWVGGSLGQKDAEMQLGAIEKLSCYPSIYTYFKSNLKQRSLSEMSNLSNSQYMTLMTNCTKEIMKWYYPEEGG
;
A
#
# COMPACT_ATOMS: atom_id res chain seq x y z
N MET A 1 15.37 -31.87 1.70
CA MET A 1 16.17 -30.73 2.19
C MET A 1 16.69 -29.82 1.07
N ASP A 2 16.85 -30.29 -0.17
CA ASP A 2 17.42 -29.49 -1.25
C ASP A 2 16.46 -28.47 -1.88
N LEU A 3 15.15 -28.69 -1.79
CA LEU A 3 14.14 -27.75 -2.29
C LEU A 3 14.13 -26.44 -1.47
N LEU A 4 14.27 -26.54 -0.14
CA LEU A 4 14.32 -25.37 0.74
C LEU A 4 15.60 -24.53 0.52
N LYS A 5 16.73 -25.18 0.21
CA LYS A 5 17.98 -24.48 -0.12
C LYS A 5 17.86 -23.71 -1.42
N ASN A 6 17.19 -24.28 -2.42
CA ASN A 6 16.95 -23.59 -3.69
C ASN A 6 16.02 -22.37 -3.50
N ILE A 7 14.93 -22.51 -2.75
CA ILE A 7 14.02 -21.38 -2.51
C ILE A 7 14.73 -20.22 -1.79
N VAL A 8 15.50 -20.50 -0.74
CA VAL A 8 16.28 -19.47 -0.03
C VAL A 8 17.30 -18.81 -0.97
N HIS A 9 17.95 -19.58 -1.85
CA HIS A 9 18.93 -19.01 -2.79
C HIS A 9 18.29 -18.07 -3.82
N TRP A 10 17.10 -18.41 -4.33
CA TRP A 10 16.36 -17.55 -5.27
C TRP A 10 15.87 -16.25 -4.63
N PHE A 11 15.42 -16.29 -3.37
CA PHE A 11 15.03 -15.07 -2.65
C PHE A 11 16.21 -14.13 -2.38
N THR A 12 17.39 -14.67 -2.08
CA THR A 12 18.60 -13.85 -1.87
C THR A 12 19.06 -13.17 -3.16
N ILE A 13 19.02 -13.87 -4.29
CA ILE A 13 19.39 -13.29 -5.61
C ILE A 13 18.40 -12.20 -6.02
N PHE A 14 17.10 -12.41 -5.79
CA PHE A 14 16.07 -11.42 -6.13
C PHE A 14 16.19 -10.14 -5.28
N ALA A 15 16.51 -10.27 -3.99
CA ALA A 15 16.75 -9.12 -3.12
C ALA A 15 17.98 -8.31 -3.54
N ILE A 16 19.08 -8.96 -3.95
CA ILE A 16 20.31 -8.27 -4.38
C ILE A 16 20.10 -7.50 -5.70
N LEU A 17 19.30 -8.04 -6.63
CA LEU A 17 19.01 -7.37 -7.90
C LEU A 17 18.16 -6.09 -7.72
N ILE A 18 17.26 -6.05 -6.72
CA ILE A 18 16.49 -4.83 -6.42
C ILE A 18 17.40 -3.71 -5.87
N PHE A 19 18.48 -4.05 -5.15
CA PHE A 19 19.42 -3.07 -4.61
C PHE A 19 20.38 -2.47 -5.65
N LEU A 20 20.69 -3.19 -6.74
CA LEU A 20 21.63 -2.70 -7.76
C LEU A 20 21.02 -1.71 -8.76
N PHE A 21 19.69 -1.63 -8.85
CA PHE A 21 18.99 -0.69 -9.75
C PHE A 21 18.42 0.56 -9.05
N GLY A 22 18.67 0.73 -7.74
CA GLY A 22 18.03 1.78 -6.92
C GLY A 22 18.80 3.09 -6.70
N CYS A 23 20.03 3.25 -7.18
CA CYS A 23 20.84 4.44 -6.87
C CYS A 23 21.45 5.10 -8.11
N THR A 24 20.67 5.91 -8.82
CA THR A 24 21.18 7.04 -9.61
C THR A 24 20.24 8.25 -9.51
N SER A 25 20.08 8.79 -8.30
CA SER A 25 19.51 10.14 -8.14
C SER A 25 20.63 11.17 -8.19
N ASN A 26 20.66 11.86 -9.32
CA ASN A 26 21.59 12.92 -9.68
C ASN A 26 21.31 14.17 -8.84
N GLU A 27 22.25 14.54 -7.97
CA GLU A 27 22.18 15.75 -7.15
C GLU A 27 22.65 16.93 -8.01
N ASN A 28 21.73 17.84 -8.35
CA ASN A 28 22.11 19.17 -8.80
C ASN A 28 21.21 20.21 -8.11
N GLN A 29 21.79 20.84 -7.09
CA GLN A 29 21.28 22.06 -6.49
C GLN A 29 21.33 23.21 -7.49
N THR A 30 20.29 24.02 -7.55
CA THR A 30 20.45 25.45 -7.86
C THR A 30 19.44 26.29 -7.10
N VAL A 31 19.97 27.36 -6.51
CA VAL A 31 19.41 28.35 -5.57
C VAL A 31 18.24 29.14 -6.19
N PRO A 32 17.28 29.65 -5.39
CA PRO A 32 16.11 30.36 -5.88
C PRO A 32 16.40 31.79 -6.38
N SER A 33 15.69 32.19 -7.43
CA SER A 33 15.57 33.58 -7.91
C SER A 33 14.11 34.04 -7.79
N PRO A 34 13.83 35.30 -7.40
CA PRO A 34 12.48 35.73 -7.07
C PRO A 34 11.70 36.23 -8.30
N SER A 35 10.38 36.16 -8.18
CA SER A 35 9.41 37.12 -8.74
C SER A 35 9.29 37.19 -10.27
N VAL A 36 8.21 36.61 -10.82
CA VAL A 36 7.12 37.31 -11.53
C VAL A 36 5.95 36.31 -11.66
N ALA A 37 4.74 36.72 -11.27
CA ALA A 37 3.52 35.94 -11.48
C ALA A 37 3.11 35.98 -12.97
N PRO A 38 2.90 34.83 -13.65
CA PRO A 38 2.35 34.82 -14.99
C PRO A 38 0.82 34.87 -14.96
N GLU A 39 0.31 35.78 -15.78
CA GLU A 39 -1.09 36.01 -16.11
C GLU A 39 -1.69 34.79 -16.83
N PHE A 40 -2.81 34.27 -16.32
CA PHE A 40 -3.52 33.14 -16.91
C PHE A 40 -4.35 33.60 -18.13
N SER A 41 -3.99 33.12 -19.32
CA SER A 41 -4.85 33.12 -20.51
C SER A 41 -5.36 31.71 -20.78
N PRO A 42 -6.69 31.46 -20.83
CA PRO A 42 -7.24 30.14 -21.14
C PRO A 42 -7.13 29.87 -22.64
N SER A 43 -6.28 28.91 -23.03
CA SER A 43 -6.21 28.40 -24.40
C SER A 43 -7.09 27.16 -24.56
N THR A 44 -8.13 27.29 -25.37
CA THR A 44 -8.97 26.19 -25.83
C THR A 44 -8.19 25.32 -26.80
N GLN A 45 -7.81 24.10 -26.40
CA GLN A 45 -7.29 23.09 -27.31
C GLN A 45 -8.45 22.22 -27.83
N GLN A 46 -8.79 22.39 -29.11
CA GLN A 46 -9.63 21.44 -29.84
C GLN A 46 -8.80 20.19 -30.17
N VAL A 47 -9.23 19.05 -29.64
CA VAL A 47 -8.66 17.74 -29.95
C VAL A 47 -9.32 17.19 -31.23
N THR A 48 -8.52 17.07 -32.29
CA THR A 48 -8.88 16.38 -33.53
C THR A 48 -8.96 14.87 -33.29
N LYS A 49 -10.15 14.28 -33.44
CA LYS A 49 -10.38 12.83 -33.39
C LYS A 49 -10.00 12.18 -34.72
N ASN A 50 -8.85 11.52 -34.77
CA ASN A 50 -8.53 10.58 -35.84
C ASN A 50 -9.11 9.21 -35.48
N ASN A 51 -10.14 8.79 -36.23
CA ASN A 51 -10.77 7.48 -36.07
C ASN A 51 -9.90 6.39 -36.68
N THR A 52 -9.13 5.70 -35.83
CA THR A 52 -8.57 4.39 -36.12
C THR A 52 -9.46 3.36 -35.45
N THR A 53 -10.14 2.51 -36.21
CA THR A 53 -10.94 1.40 -35.69
C THR A 53 -9.99 0.30 -35.21
N GLN A 54 -9.48 0.49 -33.99
CA GLN A 54 -8.75 -0.50 -33.22
C GLN A 54 -9.81 -1.32 -32.48
N THR A 55 -9.86 -2.63 -32.71
CA THR A 55 -10.66 -3.55 -31.90
C THR A 55 -10.15 -3.49 -30.47
N THR A 56 -10.84 -2.71 -29.64
CA THR A 56 -10.56 -2.54 -28.21
C THR A 56 -10.75 -3.89 -27.53
N PRO A 57 -9.73 -4.44 -26.85
CA PRO A 57 -9.94 -5.49 -25.88
C PRO A 57 -11.05 -5.02 -24.92
N ASN A 58 -12.03 -5.88 -24.61
CA ASN A 58 -13.15 -5.55 -23.72
C ASN A 58 -12.67 -4.71 -22.52
N ASP A 59 -13.09 -3.45 -22.48
CA ASP A 59 -12.68 -2.38 -21.55
C ASP A 59 -13.19 -2.60 -20.11
N ASP A 60 -13.70 -3.79 -19.82
CA ASP A 60 -14.27 -4.17 -18.53
C ASP A 60 -13.21 -4.50 -17.45
N GLN A 61 -11.92 -4.49 -17.80
CA GLN A 61 -10.84 -4.90 -16.90
C GLN A 61 -10.36 -3.80 -15.92
N PHE A 62 -10.75 -2.54 -16.12
CA PHE A 62 -10.32 -1.42 -15.28
C PHE A 62 -11.50 -0.60 -14.76
N LYS A 63 -12.51 -1.27 -14.20
CA LYS A 63 -13.59 -0.57 -13.50
C LYS A 63 -13.07 -0.02 -12.18
N THR A 64 -13.22 1.28 -11.99
CA THR A 64 -12.95 1.98 -10.73
C THR A 64 -14.25 2.37 -10.04
N LYS A 65 -14.18 2.62 -8.73
CA LYS A 65 -15.27 3.22 -7.96
C LYS A 65 -14.71 4.27 -7.02
N GLU A 66 -15.49 5.31 -6.76
CA GLU A 66 -15.19 6.30 -5.73
C GLU A 66 -15.41 5.70 -4.33
N ARG A 67 -14.56 6.08 -3.38
CA ARG A 67 -14.59 5.59 -2.00
C ARG A 67 -14.28 6.69 -1.01
N ASP A 68 -15.19 6.84 -0.05
CA ASP A 68 -14.93 7.57 1.18
C ASP A 68 -13.98 6.80 2.09
N GLY A 69 -13.19 7.53 2.84
CA GLY A 69 -12.37 6.94 3.89
C GLY A 69 -11.95 7.92 4.97
N TYR A 70 -11.23 7.38 5.95
CA TYR A 70 -10.79 8.06 7.14
C TYR A 70 -9.40 7.58 7.57
N VAL A 71 -8.50 8.52 7.82
CA VAL A 71 -7.20 8.29 8.46
C VAL A 71 -7.32 8.63 9.93
N ASN A 72 -7.06 7.66 10.81
CA ASN A 72 -7.05 7.89 12.25
C ASN A 72 -5.81 8.69 12.67
N ARG A 73 -5.96 10.02 12.69
CA ARG A 73 -4.89 10.98 13.02
C ARG A 73 -4.35 10.83 14.45
N ASN A 74 -5.01 10.10 15.34
CA ASN A 74 -4.48 9.79 16.67
C ASN A 74 -3.42 8.69 16.63
N GLU A 75 -3.47 7.82 15.62
CA GLU A 75 -2.55 6.69 15.45
C GLU A 75 -1.54 6.95 14.35
N ILE A 76 -1.94 7.65 13.29
CA ILE A 76 -1.12 7.91 12.12
C ILE A 76 -0.54 9.32 12.22
N GLY A 77 0.79 9.42 12.27
CA GLY A 77 1.52 10.69 12.22
C GLY A 77 1.81 11.16 10.80
N GLY A 78 2.48 12.29 10.68
CA GLY A 78 2.81 12.94 9.41
C GLY A 78 1.93 14.16 9.12
N GLU A 79 2.47 15.09 8.36
CA GLU A 79 1.78 16.31 7.91
C GLU A 79 1.43 16.20 6.43
N GLY A 80 0.39 16.92 5.99
CA GLY A 80 -0.03 16.92 4.58
C GLY A 80 -0.29 15.52 4.05
N LEU A 81 -1.08 14.73 4.80
CA LEU A 81 -1.35 13.35 4.43
C LEU A 81 -2.15 13.28 3.12
N GLU A 82 -1.77 12.34 2.27
CA GLU A 82 -2.48 11.97 1.05
C GLU A 82 -2.66 10.45 1.01
N VAL A 83 -3.70 9.98 0.32
CA VAL A 83 -3.91 8.56 0.05
C VAL A 83 -3.58 8.27 -1.40
N ALA A 84 -2.71 7.30 -1.63
CA ALA A 84 -2.39 6.78 -2.95
C ALA A 84 -3.04 5.41 -3.17
N SER A 85 -3.70 5.27 -4.31
CA SER A 85 -4.18 4.03 -4.89
C SER A 85 -3.57 3.83 -6.28
N ALA A 86 -3.78 2.67 -6.90
CA ALA A 86 -3.34 2.43 -8.28
C ALA A 86 -4.07 3.31 -9.33
N PHE A 87 -5.19 3.95 -8.95
CA PHE A 87 -6.01 4.77 -9.86
C PHE A 87 -5.96 6.26 -9.53
N LYS A 88 -5.63 6.63 -8.28
CA LYS A 88 -5.48 8.01 -7.83
C LYS A 88 -4.32 8.12 -6.86
N LEU A 89 -3.23 8.71 -7.32
CA LEU A 89 -1.99 8.83 -6.53
C LEU A 89 -2.07 9.86 -5.40
N HIS A 90 -2.92 10.88 -5.55
CA HIS A 90 -2.99 12.02 -4.64
C HIS A 90 -4.44 12.33 -4.25
N ALA A 91 -4.97 11.60 -3.28
CA ALA A 91 -6.23 11.95 -2.61
C ALA A 91 -5.93 12.68 -1.30
N ASN A 92 -6.19 13.99 -1.26
CA ASN A 92 -5.92 14.82 -0.08
C ASN A 92 -6.70 14.35 1.14
N VAL A 93 -6.02 14.24 2.27
CA VAL A 93 -6.64 13.94 3.57
C VAL A 93 -6.87 15.25 4.32
N SER A 94 -8.12 15.52 4.66
CA SER A 94 -8.52 16.70 5.44
C SER A 94 -7.92 16.71 6.84
N GLN A 95 -8.09 17.83 7.56
CA GLN A 95 -7.56 17.97 8.92
C GLN A 95 -8.16 16.95 9.90
N ASP A 96 -9.45 16.64 9.75
CA ASP A 96 -10.17 15.64 10.52
C ASP A 96 -9.94 14.21 10.02
N GLY A 97 -9.11 13.99 9.00
CA GLY A 97 -8.72 12.66 8.52
C GLY A 97 -9.58 12.09 7.40
N ARG A 98 -10.62 12.80 6.93
CA ARG A 98 -11.48 12.33 5.83
C ARG A 98 -10.82 12.50 4.47
N PHE A 99 -11.16 11.63 3.53
CA PHE A 99 -10.74 11.75 2.13
C PHE A 99 -11.72 11.01 1.20
N VAL A 100 -11.58 11.30 -0.10
CA VAL A 100 -12.28 10.59 -1.19
C VAL A 100 -11.25 10.15 -2.23
N THR A 101 -11.19 8.85 -2.51
CA THR A 101 -10.25 8.25 -3.47
C THR A 101 -10.96 7.35 -4.48
N GLU A 102 -10.21 6.88 -5.48
CA GLU A 102 -10.68 5.88 -6.44
C GLU A 102 -10.00 4.54 -6.18
N THR A 103 -10.78 3.47 -6.16
CA THR A 103 -10.27 2.10 -5.96
C THR A 103 -10.74 1.18 -7.08
N SER A 104 -10.12 0.01 -7.16
CA SER A 104 -10.63 -1.09 -8.00
C SER A 104 -12.08 -1.43 -7.65
N ALA A 105 -12.91 -1.64 -8.66
CA ALA A 105 -14.26 -2.18 -8.54
C ALA A 105 -14.31 -3.69 -8.86
N VAL A 106 -13.16 -4.33 -9.13
CA VAL A 106 -13.10 -5.75 -9.54
C VAL A 106 -12.31 -6.64 -8.58
N GLY A 107 -11.34 -6.08 -7.87
CA GLY A 107 -10.45 -6.86 -7.00
C GLY A 107 -9.98 -6.07 -5.79
N ALA A 108 -9.47 -6.80 -4.80
CA ALA A 108 -8.87 -6.18 -3.63
C ALA A 108 -7.64 -5.35 -4.03
N GLN A 109 -7.40 -4.27 -3.30
CA GLN A 109 -6.32 -3.33 -3.62
C GLN A 109 -5.64 -2.85 -2.35
N LEU A 110 -4.30 -2.85 -2.34
CA LEU A 110 -3.52 -2.18 -1.30
C LEU A 110 -3.49 -0.68 -1.56
N LEU A 111 -3.78 0.12 -0.55
CA LEU A 111 -3.63 1.57 -0.56
C LEU A 111 -2.64 1.99 0.53
N VAL A 112 -2.02 3.15 0.32
CA VAL A 112 -1.03 3.71 1.22
C VAL A 112 -1.36 5.17 1.55
N VAL A 113 -1.21 5.53 2.81
CA VAL A 113 -1.16 6.94 3.23
C VAL A 113 0.28 7.39 3.16
N ILE A 114 0.54 8.50 2.48
CA ILE A 114 1.85 9.15 2.37
C ILE A 114 1.79 10.52 3.06
N ASP A 115 2.90 10.96 3.65
CA ASP A 115 3.04 12.33 4.17
C ASP A 115 3.61 13.28 3.11
N LYS A 116 3.63 14.59 3.42
CA LYS A 116 4.17 15.63 2.54
C LYS A 116 5.64 15.44 2.13
N ASN A 117 6.38 14.59 2.86
CA ASN A 117 7.77 14.27 2.57
C ASN A 117 7.90 12.99 1.73
N GLY A 118 6.79 12.39 1.29
CA GLY A 118 6.75 11.16 0.53
C GLY A 118 6.93 9.89 1.36
N ASN A 119 6.89 9.96 2.70
CA ASN A 119 7.01 8.77 3.53
C ASN A 119 5.68 8.03 3.64
N ALA A 120 5.68 6.72 3.39
CA ALA A 120 4.54 5.87 3.68
C ALA A 120 4.28 5.83 5.19
N ARG A 121 3.08 6.21 5.61
CA ARG A 121 2.66 6.31 7.02
C ARG A 121 1.77 5.15 7.45
N ALA A 122 0.85 4.68 6.61
CA ALA A 122 -0.10 3.62 6.93
C ALA A 122 -0.53 2.88 5.68
N THR A 123 -1.06 1.67 5.82
CA THR A 123 -1.64 0.90 4.70
C THR A 123 -3.00 0.32 5.07
N ALA A 124 -3.80 0.04 4.05
CA ALA A 124 -5.07 -0.64 4.18
C ALA A 124 -5.37 -1.40 2.89
N VAL A 125 -6.23 -2.41 2.99
CA VAL A 125 -6.73 -3.16 1.83
C VAL A 125 -8.18 -2.73 1.57
N SER A 126 -8.45 -2.23 0.37
CA SER A 126 -9.81 -1.94 -0.10
C SER A 126 -10.41 -3.18 -0.74
N LEU A 127 -11.71 -3.39 -0.51
CA LEU A 127 -12.51 -4.45 -1.12
C LEU A 127 -13.60 -3.86 -2.05
N PRO A 128 -13.86 -4.46 -3.23
CA PRO A 128 -14.81 -3.94 -4.24
C PRO A 128 -16.26 -3.76 -3.80
N ASP A 129 -16.82 -4.61 -2.94
CA ASP A 129 -18.21 -4.50 -2.50
C ASP A 129 -18.34 -4.28 -0.97
N ASP A 130 -17.25 -3.96 -0.27
CA ASP A 130 -17.33 -3.58 1.14
C ASP A 130 -18.02 -2.21 1.27
N PRO A 131 -19.18 -2.10 1.94
CA PRO A 131 -19.88 -0.83 2.07
C PRO A 131 -19.23 0.12 3.08
N GLN A 132 -18.31 -0.36 3.93
CA GLN A 132 -17.69 0.46 4.97
C GLN A 132 -16.67 1.46 4.38
N PRO A 133 -16.50 2.64 4.99
CA PRO A 133 -15.43 3.56 4.60
C PRO A 133 -14.05 2.91 4.72
N LEU A 134 -13.12 3.30 3.85
CA LEU A 134 -11.73 2.84 3.96
C LEU A 134 -11.07 3.47 5.19
N VAL A 135 -10.68 2.66 6.17
CA VAL A 135 -10.03 3.13 7.40
C VAL A 135 -8.53 2.87 7.36
N PHE A 136 -7.75 3.90 7.67
CA PHE A 136 -6.31 3.80 7.93
C PHE A 136 -6.02 4.03 9.40
N ASP A 137 -5.66 2.95 10.09
CA ASP A 137 -5.25 2.94 11.49
C ASP A 137 -4.19 1.83 11.73
N ALA A 138 -3.84 1.56 12.98
CA ALA A 138 -2.89 0.50 13.29
C ALA A 138 -3.41 -0.90 12.95
N ALA A 139 -4.72 -1.15 13.04
CA ALA A 139 -5.31 -2.45 12.74
C ALA A 139 -5.35 -2.71 11.23
N SER A 140 -5.77 -1.73 10.43
CA SER A 140 -5.73 -1.82 8.97
C SER A 140 -4.31 -2.03 8.46
N THR A 141 -3.34 -1.33 9.05
CA THR A 141 -1.92 -1.42 8.67
C THR A 141 -1.35 -2.79 9.05
N ALA A 142 -1.66 -3.29 10.24
CA ALA A 142 -1.26 -4.64 10.67
C ALA A 142 -1.81 -5.70 9.72
N LYS A 143 -3.11 -5.65 9.38
CA LYS A 143 -3.71 -6.56 8.41
C LYS A 143 -3.06 -6.47 7.03
N ALA A 144 -2.92 -5.26 6.51
CA ALA A 144 -2.33 -5.01 5.20
C ALA A 144 -0.87 -5.48 5.12
N SER A 145 -0.09 -5.37 6.21
CA SER A 145 1.30 -5.85 6.25
C SER A 145 1.42 -7.38 6.17
N LEU A 146 0.40 -8.11 6.61
CA LEU A 146 0.31 -9.56 6.59
C LEU A 146 -0.47 -10.10 5.38
N TRP A 147 -1.08 -9.22 4.61
CA TRP A 147 -1.83 -9.57 3.43
C TRP A 147 -0.85 -9.91 2.30
N VAL A 148 -0.77 -11.20 1.96
CA VAL A 148 0.09 -11.74 0.89
C VAL A 148 -0.67 -11.80 -0.45
N GLY A 149 -1.80 -11.10 -0.56
CA GLY A 149 -2.65 -11.13 -1.75
C GLY A 149 -2.11 -10.22 -2.85
N GLY A 150 -2.01 -10.75 -4.06
CA GLY A 150 -2.00 -9.93 -5.28
C GLY A 150 -3.42 -9.44 -5.59
N SER A 151 -3.76 -9.32 -6.87
CA SER A 151 -5.15 -9.07 -7.32
C SER A 151 -6.04 -10.29 -7.03
N LEU A 152 -6.38 -10.52 -5.76
CA LEU A 152 -7.38 -11.49 -5.34
C LEU A 152 -8.78 -10.94 -5.62
N GLY A 153 -9.69 -11.84 -5.99
CA GLY A 153 -11.12 -11.54 -5.97
C GLY A 153 -11.58 -11.22 -4.55
N GLN A 154 -12.70 -10.50 -4.44
CA GLN A 154 -13.20 -10.02 -3.15
C GLN A 154 -13.32 -11.13 -2.08
N LYS A 155 -13.96 -12.25 -2.42
CA LYS A 155 -14.22 -13.34 -1.48
C LYS A 155 -12.94 -13.92 -0.88
N ASP A 156 -11.91 -14.09 -1.70
CA ASP A 156 -10.62 -14.65 -1.24
C ASP A 156 -9.88 -13.63 -0.37
N ALA A 157 -9.93 -12.35 -0.73
CA ALA A 157 -9.36 -11.28 0.06
C ALA A 157 -10.06 -11.12 1.42
N GLU A 158 -11.40 -11.17 1.47
CA GLU A 158 -12.18 -11.17 2.70
C GLU A 158 -11.82 -12.34 3.61
N MET A 159 -11.76 -13.55 3.04
CA MET A 159 -11.39 -14.75 3.77
C MET A 159 -9.98 -14.63 4.36
N GLN A 160 -9.01 -14.15 3.57
CA GLN A 160 -7.64 -13.97 4.02
C GLN A 160 -7.54 -12.90 5.11
N LEU A 161 -8.18 -11.74 4.94
CA LEU A 161 -8.19 -10.66 5.93
C LEU A 161 -8.84 -11.11 7.25
N GLY A 162 -9.95 -11.85 7.18
CA GLY A 162 -10.60 -12.43 8.35
C GLY A 162 -9.81 -13.56 9.02
N ALA A 163 -8.97 -14.28 8.27
CA ALA A 163 -8.04 -15.27 8.82
C ALA A 163 -6.85 -14.61 9.53
N ILE A 164 -6.33 -13.50 8.99
CA ILE A 164 -5.21 -12.75 9.57
C ILE A 164 -5.52 -12.29 11.00
N GLU A 165 -6.74 -11.80 11.26
CA GLU A 165 -7.15 -11.35 12.60
C GLU A 165 -7.18 -12.48 13.64
N LYS A 166 -7.25 -13.74 13.18
CA LYS A 166 -7.29 -14.93 14.05
C LYS A 166 -5.91 -15.52 14.31
N LEU A 167 -4.86 -15.01 13.66
CA LEU A 167 -3.48 -15.47 13.90
C LEU A 167 -3.05 -15.11 15.32
N SER A 168 -2.32 -16.01 15.98
CA SER A 168 -1.86 -15.77 17.35
C SER A 168 -0.81 -14.67 17.44
N CYS A 169 -0.05 -14.43 16.35
CA CYS A 169 0.88 -13.30 16.26
C CYS A 169 0.20 -11.93 16.10
N TYR A 170 -1.06 -11.87 15.64
CA TYR A 170 -1.72 -10.63 15.20
C TYR A 170 -1.77 -9.55 16.30
N PRO A 171 -2.10 -9.85 17.57
CA PRO A 171 -2.08 -8.86 18.64
C PRO A 171 -0.71 -8.18 18.84
N SER A 172 0.39 -8.91 18.62
CA SER A 172 1.75 -8.39 18.80
C SER A 172 2.12 -7.41 17.69
N ILE A 173 1.80 -7.73 16.44
CA ILE A 173 2.07 -6.83 15.31
C ILE A 173 1.14 -5.61 15.32
N TYR A 174 -0.14 -5.77 15.70
CA TYR A 174 -1.06 -4.65 15.93
C TYR A 174 -0.51 -3.70 17.00
N THR A 175 -0.08 -4.23 18.15
CA THR A 175 0.49 -3.43 19.24
C THR A 175 1.75 -2.68 18.80
N TYR A 176 2.60 -3.33 17.99
CA TYR A 176 3.79 -2.71 17.42
C TYR A 176 3.42 -1.51 16.54
N PHE A 177 2.49 -1.69 15.59
CA PHE A 177 2.03 -0.59 14.73
C PHE A 177 1.37 0.53 15.54
N LYS A 178 0.45 0.18 16.45
CA LYS A 178 -0.25 1.13 17.32
C LYS A 178 0.70 2.05 18.10
N SER A 179 1.84 1.50 18.54
CA SER A 179 2.82 2.24 19.33
C SER A 179 3.77 3.10 18.50
N ASN A 180 3.92 2.83 17.21
CA ASN A 180 4.98 3.45 16.39
C ASN A 180 4.46 4.36 15.25
N LEU A 181 3.28 4.09 14.68
CA LEU A 181 2.75 4.81 13.51
C LEU A 181 2.60 6.33 13.70
N LYS A 182 2.44 6.76 14.96
CA LYS A 182 2.30 8.18 15.28
C LYS A 182 3.60 8.95 15.09
N GLN A 183 4.74 8.27 15.23
CA GLN A 183 6.06 8.89 15.22
C GLN A 183 6.88 8.48 13.99
N ARG A 184 6.74 7.24 13.54
CA ARG A 184 7.60 6.64 12.51
C ARG A 184 6.85 6.34 11.23
N SER A 185 7.55 6.41 10.10
CA SER A 185 7.05 5.91 8.82
C SER A 185 7.13 4.38 8.76
N LEU A 186 6.41 3.78 7.81
CA LEU A 186 6.50 2.35 7.54
C LEU A 186 7.93 1.94 7.16
N SER A 187 8.64 2.75 6.35
CA SER A 187 10.02 2.45 5.93
C SER A 187 11.01 2.46 7.10
N GLU A 188 10.87 3.40 8.04
CA GLU A 188 11.67 3.44 9.26
C GLU A 188 11.40 2.22 10.16
N MET A 189 10.14 1.78 10.21
CA MET A 189 9.75 0.62 11.01
C MET A 189 10.18 -0.70 10.39
N SER A 190 10.10 -0.82 9.06
CA SER A 190 10.41 -2.03 8.30
C SER A 190 11.89 -2.16 7.91
N ASN A 191 12.75 -1.27 8.40
CA ASN A 191 14.19 -1.36 8.18
C ASN A 191 14.73 -2.68 8.74
N LEU A 192 15.60 -3.38 7.98
CA LEU A 192 16.19 -4.67 8.37
C LEU A 192 16.98 -4.63 9.68
N SER A 193 17.48 -3.46 10.08
CA SER A 193 18.14 -3.28 11.39
C SER A 193 17.15 -3.29 12.55
N ASN A 194 15.84 -3.22 12.29
CA ASN A 194 14.80 -3.32 13.31
C ASN A 194 14.45 -4.78 13.62
N SER A 195 15.24 -5.38 14.51
CA SER A 195 15.10 -6.79 14.90
C SER A 195 13.71 -7.13 15.46
N GLN A 196 13.05 -6.16 16.14
CA GLN A 196 11.70 -6.35 16.67
C GLN A 196 10.68 -6.55 15.55
N TYR A 197 10.65 -5.66 14.55
CA TYR A 197 9.74 -5.78 13.42
C TYR A 197 9.97 -7.08 12.65
N MET A 198 11.24 -7.40 12.36
CA MET A 198 11.59 -8.62 11.63
C MET A 198 11.18 -9.89 12.38
N THR A 199 11.31 -9.91 13.71
CA THR A 199 10.87 -11.04 14.54
C THR A 199 9.35 -11.21 14.49
N LEU A 200 8.59 -10.11 14.63
CA LEU A 200 7.14 -10.12 14.55
C LEU A 200 6.63 -10.62 13.19
N MET A 201 7.17 -10.06 12.10
CA MET A 201 6.84 -10.48 10.75
C MET A 201 7.18 -11.94 10.51
N THR A 202 8.35 -12.40 10.93
CA THR A 202 8.78 -13.80 10.77
C THR A 202 7.82 -14.76 11.47
N ASN A 203 7.39 -14.44 12.68
CA ASN A 203 6.44 -15.26 13.42
C ASN A 203 5.07 -15.32 12.72
N CYS A 204 4.58 -14.17 12.27
CA CYS A 204 3.33 -14.12 11.53
C CYS A 204 3.38 -14.87 10.19
N THR A 205 4.46 -14.71 9.43
CA THR A 205 4.64 -15.42 8.16
C THR A 205 4.64 -16.93 8.37
N LYS A 206 5.26 -17.44 9.45
CA LYS A 206 5.22 -18.88 9.77
C LYS A 206 3.80 -19.37 10.02
N GLU A 207 2.99 -18.62 10.77
CA GLU A 207 1.59 -18.97 11.02
C GLU A 207 0.75 -18.93 9.74
N ILE A 208 0.92 -17.89 8.91
CA ILE A 208 0.25 -17.78 7.61
C ILE A 208 0.60 -18.97 6.73
N MET A 209 1.88 -19.35 6.64
CA MET A 209 2.31 -20.49 5.84
C MET A 209 1.72 -21.81 6.34
N LYS A 210 1.65 -22.00 7.67
CA LYS A 210 0.99 -23.17 8.27
C LYS A 210 -0.51 -23.23 7.94
N TRP A 211 -1.16 -22.08 7.83
CA TRP A 211 -2.57 -21.99 7.44
C TRP A 211 -2.79 -22.36 5.97
N TYR A 212 -1.93 -21.90 5.06
CA TYR A 212 -2.01 -22.24 3.63
C TYR A 212 -1.59 -23.67 3.32
N TYR A 213 -0.63 -24.20 4.07
CA TYR A 213 -0.06 -25.53 3.88
C TYR A 213 -0.12 -26.29 5.19
N PRO A 214 -1.31 -26.76 5.62
CA PRO A 214 -1.39 -27.62 6.79
C PRO A 214 -0.55 -28.87 6.50
N GLU A 215 0.41 -29.18 7.38
CA GLU A 215 1.17 -30.42 7.28
C GLU A 215 0.16 -31.57 7.28
N GLU A 216 0.04 -32.28 6.15
CA GLU A 216 -0.79 -33.48 6.08
C GLU A 216 -0.23 -34.48 7.08
N GLY A 217 -1.07 -34.88 8.03
CA GLY A 217 -0.70 -35.53 9.29
C GLY A 217 0.42 -36.59 9.20
N GLY A 218 1.45 -36.37 10.02
CA GLY A 218 2.27 -37.45 10.58
C GLY A 218 1.59 -38.09 11.79
#